data_AF-A0A926AWL0-F1
#
_entry.id   AF-A0A926AWL0-F1
#
_cell.length_a   1.000
_cell.length_b   1.000
_cell.length_c   1.000
_cell.angle_alpha   90.00
_cell.angle_beta   90.00
_cell.angle_gamma   90.00
#
_symmetry.space_group_name_H-M   'P 1'
#
loop_
_entity.id
_entity.type
_entity.pdbx_description
1 polymer ?
#
loop_
_entity_poly.entity_id
_entity_poly.type
_entity_poly.pdbx_seq_one_letter_code
_entity_poly.pdbx_strand_id
1 'polypeptide(L)' 'MTFAQEAAVGESYSTQIKPLLTKHCVKCHGSQKQQSGLRIDSAKGIHEGGDSGPAIVAGDSA' A
#
# COMPACT_ATOMS: atom_id res chain seq x y z
N MET A 1 1.59 -8.30 -25.78
CA MET A 1 0.91 -7.01 -25.97
C MET A 1 1.37 -6.08 -24.85
N THR A 2 2.01 -4.97 -25.20
CA THR A 2 2.50 -3.96 -24.25
C THR A 2 1.32 -3.15 -23.73
N PHE A 3 1.09 -3.16 -22.42
CA PHE A 3 0.24 -2.17 -21.78
C PHE A 3 1.14 -1.02 -21.33
N ALA A 4 1.17 0.05 -22.12
CA ALA A 4 1.61 1.35 -21.63
C ALA A 4 0.51 1.87 -20.72
N GLN A 5 0.85 2.16 -19.46
CA GLN A 5 -0.09 2.79 -18.53
C GLN A 5 -0.03 4.31 -18.78
N GLU A 6 -1.04 4.85 -19.46
CA GLU A 6 -1.28 6.30 -19.47
C GLU A 6 -1.37 6.80 -18.01
N ALA A 7 -0.46 7.71 -17.65
CA ALA A 7 -0.45 8.36 -16.35
C ALA A 7 -1.65 9.32 -16.27
N ALA A 8 -2.74 8.85 -15.67
CA ALA A 8 -3.89 9.68 -15.35
C ALA A 8 -3.45 10.85 -14.45
N VAL A 9 -3.51 12.06 -14.99
CA VAL A 9 -3.40 13.31 -14.23
C VAL A 9 -4.68 13.44 -13.40
N GLY A 10 -4.72 12.84 -12.22
CA GLY A 10 -5.86 12.96 -11.31
C GLY A 10 -5.78 12.09 -10.04
N GLU A 11 -5.28 10.86 -10.13
CA GLU A 11 -5.40 9.91 -9.03
C GLU A 11 -4.09 9.15 -8.84
N SER A 12 -3.12 9.80 -8.18
CA SER A 12 -1.85 9.16 -7.84
C SER A 12 -1.90 8.59 -6.43
N TYR A 13 -1.21 7.45 -6.22
CA TYR A 13 -1.01 6.88 -4.89
C TYR A 13 -0.53 7.93 -3.88
N SER A 14 0.41 8.79 -4.28
CA SER A 14 1.01 9.80 -3.41
C SER A 14 0.02 10.87 -2.94
N THR A 15 -0.96 11.24 -3.76
CA THR A 15 -1.90 12.33 -3.47
C THR A 15 -3.21 11.85 -2.86
N GLN A 16 -3.64 10.61 -3.13
CA GLN A 16 -4.94 10.09 -2.68
C GLN A 16 -4.79 9.02 -1.60
N ILE A 17 -3.90 8.04 -1.80
CA ILE A 17 -3.84 6.84 -0.96
C ILE A 17 -2.87 7.00 0.22
N LYS A 18 -1.64 7.47 -0.05
CA LYS A 18 -0.59 7.60 0.96
C LYS A 18 -1.01 8.47 2.16
N PRO A 19 -1.72 9.61 2.00
CA PRO A 19 -2.16 10.41 3.15
C PRO A 19 -3.15 9.64 4.05
N LEU A 20 -4.06 8.87 3.46
CA LEU A 20 -5.03 8.06 4.19
C LEU A 20 -4.34 6.96 5.01
N LEU A 21 -3.43 6.22 4.37
CA LEU A 21 -2.64 5.18 5.04
C LEU A 21 -1.81 5.76 6.19
N THR A 22 -1.19 6.93 5.96
CA THR A 22 -0.40 7.63 6.98
C THR A 22 -1.25 8.02 8.19
N LYS A 23 -2.44 8.55 7.95
CA LYS A 23 -3.34 9.03 9.00
C LYS A 23 -3.97 7.89 9.81
N HIS A 24 -4.31 6.78 9.16
CA HIS A 24 -5.16 5.76 9.76
C HIS A 24 -4.46 4.43 10.06
N CYS A 25 -3.39 4.09 9.36
CA CYS A 25 -2.82 2.74 9.38
C CYS A 25 -1.38 2.71 9.95
N VAL A 26 -0.55 3.70 9.58
CA VAL A 26 0.90 3.71 9.90
C VAL A 26 1.19 3.72 11.40
N LYS A 27 0.29 4.22 12.25
CA LYS A 27 0.45 4.16 13.71
C LYS A 27 0.69 2.73 14.23
N CYS A 28 0.07 1.74 13.59
CA CYS A 28 0.13 0.34 14.00
C CYS A 28 0.89 -0.57 13.03
N HIS A 29 1.02 -0.14 11.77
CA HIS A 29 1.64 -0.88 10.66
C HIS A 29 2.74 -0.05 9.97
N GLY A 30 3.52 0.69 10.73
CA GLY A 30 4.60 1.55 10.26
C GLY A 30 5.98 1.08 10.73
N SER A 31 7.01 1.89 10.45
CA SER A 31 8.38 1.59 10.90
C SER A 31 8.53 1.37 12.41
N GLN A 32 7.76 2.08 13.22
CA GLN A 32 7.83 2.00 14.69
C GLN A 32 7.10 0.78 15.26
N LYS A 33 6.05 0.30 14.59
CA LYS A 33 5.23 -0.82 15.04
C LYS A 33 4.65 -1.52 13.83
N GLN A 34 4.86 -2.83 13.73
CA GLN A 34 4.41 -3.66 12.62
C GLN A 34 3.50 -4.75 13.20
N GLN A 35 2.27 -4.37 13.58
CA GLN A 35 1.31 -5.34 14.10
C GLN A 35 1.02 -6.40 13.04
N SER A 36 0.97 -7.66 13.45
CA SER A 36 0.76 -8.80 12.54
C SER A 36 1.77 -8.86 11.39
N GLY A 37 3.02 -8.41 11.63
CA GLY A 37 4.09 -8.41 10.63
C GLY A 37 3.91 -7.43 9.47
N LEU A 38 2.81 -6.65 9.44
CA LEU A 38 2.45 -5.82 8.31
C LEU A 38 3.08 -4.42 8.39
N ARG A 39 3.64 -3.98 7.26
CA ARG A 39 4.25 -2.65 7.10
C ARG A 39 3.71 -1.89 5.88
N ILE A 40 2.87 -0.88 6.11
CA ILE A 40 2.14 -0.12 5.07
C ILE A 40 2.73 1.27 4.75
N ASP A 41 3.77 1.72 5.43
CA ASP A 41 4.42 3.03 5.19
C ASP A 41 5.43 3.00 4.03
N SER A 42 5.75 1.82 3.48
CA SER A 42 6.76 1.64 2.44
C SER A 42 6.27 0.74 1.32
N ALA A 43 6.65 1.04 0.08
CA ALA A 43 6.27 0.23 -1.07
C ALA A 43 6.72 -1.23 -0.91
N LYS A 44 7.95 -1.46 -0.44
CA LYS A 44 8.48 -2.81 -0.18
C LYS A 44 7.63 -3.55 0.86
N GLY A 45 7.37 -2.94 2.02
CA GLY A 45 6.60 -3.59 3.09
C GLY A 45 5.17 -3.94 2.69
N ILE A 46 4.52 -3.08 1.90
CA ILE A 46 3.17 -3.35 1.38
C ILE A 46 3.15 -4.60 0.50
N HIS A 47 4.16 -4.78 -0.35
CA HIS A 47 4.25 -5.95 -1.24
C HIS A 47 4.68 -7.22 -0.50
N GLU A 48 5.42 -7.09 0.59
CA GLU A 48 5.78 -8.23 1.46
C GLU A 48 4.56 -8.82 2.18
N GLY A 49 3.55 -7.98 2.49
CA GLY A 49 2.37 -8.40 3.21
C GLY A 49 2.59 -8.48 4.72
N GLY A 50 1.79 -9.30 5.40
CA GLY A 50 1.94 -9.57 6.83
C GLY A 50 1.69 -11.04 7.15
N ASP A 51 1.50 -11.36 8.43
CA ASP A 51 1.34 -12.74 8.90
C ASP A 51 0.10 -13.43 8.31
N SER A 52 -0.88 -12.65 7.83
CA SER A 52 -2.10 -13.15 7.16
C SER A 52 -1.96 -13.31 5.65
N GLY A 53 -0.78 -13.06 5.09
CA GLY A 53 -0.50 -13.13 3.66
C GLY A 53 -0.39 -11.75 2.98
N PRO A 54 -0.56 -11.69 1.65
CA PRO A 54 -0.40 -10.47 0.87
C PRO A 54 -1.36 -9.36 1.32
N ALA A 55 -0.87 -8.13 1.43
CA ALA A 55 -1.70 -6.98 1.78
C ALA A 55 -2.40 -6.35 0.55
N ILE A 56 -1.81 -6.51 -0.64
CA ILE A 56 -2.34 -6.01 -1.91
C ILE A 56 -2.08 -7.04 -3.00
N VAL A 57 -3.10 -7.30 -3.82
CA VAL A 57 -3.01 -8.08 -5.07
C VAL A 57 -3.47 -7.16 -6.20
N ALA A 58 -2.62 -6.96 -7.21
CA ALA A 58 -2.93 -6.04 -8.30
C ALA A 58 -4.12 -6.55 -9.13
N GLY A 59 -5.15 -5.70 -9.28
CA GLY A 59 -6.37 -6.03 -10.03
C GLY A 59 -7.43 -6.82 -9.25
N ASP A 60 -7.21 -7.05 -7.95
CA ASP A 60 -8.11 -7.81 -7.08
C ASP A 60 -8.50 -6.98 -5.85
N SER A 61 -9.46 -6.08 -6.04
CA SER A 61 -10.04 -5.24 -4.98
C SER A 61 -11.40 -5.82 -4.59
N ALA A 62 -11.48 -6.52 -3.47
CA ALA A 62 -12.69 -7.16 -2.95
C ALA A 62 -12.96 -6.73 -1.50
#